data_AF-A0A7S2V141-F1
#
_entry.id   AF-A0A7S2V141-F1
#
_cell.length_a   1.000
_cell.length_b   1.000
_cell.length_c   1.000
_cell.angle_alpha   90.00
_cell.angle_beta   90.00
_cell.angle_gamma   90.00
#
_symmetry.space_group_name_H-M   'P 1'
#
loop_
_entity.id
_entity.type
_entity.pdbx_description
1 polymer ?
#
loop_
_entity_poly.entity_id
_entity_poly.type
_entity_poly.pdbx_seq_one_letter_code
_entity_poly.pdbx_strand_id
1 'polypeptide(L)'
;FFTARPVGVRGGIDFGFTGLVRKVDVTAIRSRLADNDVVVLTSVGFSGSGDMFNVNSEHLAAECAAQLGATKIIYVTEGQQLMDIRTNKQIQSLRIRDAKSFLLHNGIDPKYGLEGAPLPENGDSPGGPRAKVTPTPESAQDYRFATLNIMHAAIQALSKGVTRAHIIGPYSGAMIQELYTRDGSGTLLARDLYEDIRRAEVGDVPGILEIIEPLQEAGLLVPKNREYIEQEMKHYHVYTRDGMVLAVAFLRRFGPHHAEIGSLGVHPRYRKAGRGDTMLGYMERVAAAAGVHTTFALSTQTMQWFVERGYSEGKVSDLPEARRETYPHHRGSKIYMKKLVNIRDLDAEELFRCIDL
;
A
#
# COMPACT_ATOMS: atom_id res chain seq x y z
N PHE A 1 -19.35 -15.40 -24.31
CA PHE A 1 -18.36 -14.34 -24.02
C PHE A 1 -16.93 -14.84 -23.83
N PHE A 2 -16.69 -16.13 -23.57
CA PHE A 2 -15.33 -16.68 -23.62
C PHE A 2 -15.37 -18.15 -24.05
N THR A 3 -14.24 -18.69 -24.48
CA THR A 3 -14.03 -20.11 -24.78
C THR A 3 -13.02 -20.70 -23.81
N ALA A 4 -13.19 -21.98 -23.48
CA ALA A 4 -12.31 -22.72 -22.59
C ALA A 4 -11.42 -23.71 -23.36
N ARG A 5 -10.40 -24.19 -22.66
CA ARG A 5 -9.56 -25.33 -23.04
C ARG A 5 -9.30 -26.19 -21.80
N PRO A 6 -9.09 -27.50 -21.93
CA PRO A 6 -8.76 -28.33 -20.78
C PRO A 6 -7.44 -27.88 -20.14
N VAL A 7 -7.35 -28.02 -18.82
CA VAL A 7 -6.05 -28.04 -18.11
C VAL A 7 -5.22 -29.23 -18.58
N GLY A 8 -5.88 -30.39 -18.75
CA GLY A 8 -5.25 -31.65 -19.13
C GLY A 8 -4.54 -32.32 -17.94
N VAL A 9 -3.50 -33.10 -18.25
CA VAL A 9 -2.68 -33.78 -17.24
C VAL A 9 -1.52 -32.88 -16.81
N ARG A 10 -1.37 -32.63 -15.50
CA ARG A 10 -0.23 -31.89 -14.93
C ARG A 10 0.35 -32.62 -13.73
N GLY A 11 1.68 -32.74 -13.68
CA GLY A 11 2.34 -33.45 -12.57
C GLY A 11 1.85 -34.90 -12.40
N GLY A 12 1.42 -35.55 -13.49
CA GLY A 12 0.84 -36.90 -13.46
C GLY A 12 -0.64 -36.97 -13.06
N ILE A 13 -1.29 -35.85 -12.74
CA ILE A 13 -2.70 -35.81 -12.35
C ILE A 13 -3.55 -35.29 -13.51
N ASP A 14 -4.61 -36.04 -13.84
CA ASP A 14 -5.65 -35.62 -14.79
C ASP A 14 -6.69 -34.73 -14.09
N PHE A 15 -6.86 -33.51 -14.59
CA PHE A 15 -7.79 -32.52 -14.07
C PHE A 15 -9.19 -32.61 -14.69
N GLY A 16 -9.43 -33.57 -15.59
CA GLY A 16 -10.73 -33.86 -16.18
C GLY A 16 -11.39 -32.62 -16.81
N PHE A 17 -12.59 -32.28 -16.34
CA PHE A 17 -13.37 -31.14 -16.83
C PHE A 17 -12.95 -29.79 -16.23
N THR A 18 -11.76 -29.68 -15.64
CA THR A 18 -11.21 -28.37 -15.25
C THR A 18 -10.64 -27.67 -16.48
N GLY A 19 -11.04 -26.41 -16.68
CA GLY A 19 -10.66 -25.62 -17.85
C GLY A 19 -9.88 -24.36 -17.50
N LEU A 20 -9.20 -23.85 -18.52
CA LEU A 20 -8.57 -22.54 -18.56
C LEU A 20 -9.23 -21.69 -19.63
N VAL A 21 -9.16 -20.38 -19.47
CA VAL A 21 -9.59 -19.46 -20.52
C VAL A 21 -8.67 -19.64 -21.74
N ARG A 22 -9.29 -19.89 -22.90
CA ARG A 22 -8.59 -19.92 -24.18
C ARG A 22 -8.61 -18.54 -24.84
N LYS A 23 -9.80 -17.93 -24.91
CA LYS A 23 -10.01 -16.61 -25.53
C LYS A 23 -11.25 -15.95 -24.94
N VAL A 24 -11.15 -14.65 -24.67
CA VAL A 24 -12.30 -13.80 -24.32
C VAL A 24 -12.81 -13.12 -25.59
N ASP A 25 -14.12 -13.08 -25.76
CA ASP A 25 -14.78 -12.35 -26.84
C ASP A 25 -14.92 -10.87 -26.45
N VAL A 26 -13.79 -10.17 -26.53
CA VAL A 26 -13.66 -8.75 -26.16
C VAL A 26 -14.64 -7.88 -26.96
N THR A 27 -14.85 -8.19 -28.25
CA THR A 27 -15.74 -7.43 -29.12
C THR A 27 -17.20 -7.56 -28.67
N ALA A 28 -17.66 -8.78 -28.40
CA ALA A 28 -19.03 -8.99 -27.90
C ALA A 28 -19.26 -8.32 -26.54
N ILE A 29 -18.30 -8.43 -25.62
CA ILE A 29 -18.41 -7.78 -24.30
C ILE A 29 -18.46 -6.26 -24.46
N ARG A 30 -17.54 -5.67 -25.24
CA ARG A 30 -17.51 -4.21 -25.45
C ARG A 30 -18.78 -3.68 -26.10
N SER A 31 -19.37 -4.44 -27.03
CA SER A 31 -20.65 -4.09 -27.64
C SER A 31 -21.76 -3.95 -26.59
N ARG A 32 -21.92 -4.94 -25.71
CA ARG A 32 -22.87 -4.89 -24.59
C ARG A 32 -22.59 -3.74 -23.61
N LEU A 33 -21.32 -3.53 -23.26
CA LEU A 33 -20.95 -2.40 -22.39
C LEU A 33 -21.26 -1.04 -23.02
N ALA A 34 -21.11 -0.90 -24.34
CA ALA A 34 -21.46 0.34 -25.07
C ALA A 34 -22.98 0.60 -25.07
N ASP A 35 -23.78 -0.47 -25.00
CA ASP A 35 -25.24 -0.41 -24.83
C ASP A 35 -25.66 -0.10 -23.37
N ASN A 36 -24.71 0.13 -22.45
CA ASN A 36 -24.88 0.29 -21.00
C ASN A 36 -25.39 -0.97 -20.28
N ASP A 37 -25.21 -2.16 -20.87
CA ASP A 37 -25.55 -3.42 -20.22
C ASP A 37 -24.51 -3.81 -19.15
N VAL A 38 -24.97 -4.54 -18.14
CA VAL A 38 -24.10 -5.28 -17.22
C VAL A 38 -23.85 -6.67 -17.80
N VAL A 39 -22.58 -6.97 -18.09
CA VAL A 39 -22.19 -8.29 -18.61
C VAL A 39 -21.91 -9.25 -17.46
N VAL A 40 -22.69 -10.33 -17.37
CA VAL A 40 -22.51 -11.39 -16.38
C VAL A 40 -21.86 -12.61 -17.05
N LEU A 41 -20.76 -13.10 -16.47
CA LEU A 41 -20.07 -14.30 -16.92
C LEU A 41 -20.26 -15.42 -15.89
N THR A 42 -20.54 -16.64 -16.38
CA THR A 42 -20.49 -17.85 -15.55
C THR A 42 -19.08 -18.43 -15.55
N SER A 43 -18.74 -19.22 -14.54
CA SER A 43 -17.48 -19.99 -14.45
C SER A 43 -17.47 -21.24 -15.34
N VAL A 44 -18.37 -21.34 -16.33
CA VAL A 44 -18.49 -22.49 -17.23
C VAL A 44 -18.17 -22.05 -18.65
N GLY A 45 -17.18 -22.69 -19.26
CA GLY A 45 -16.75 -22.37 -20.62
C GLY A 45 -16.75 -23.61 -21.51
N PHE A 46 -16.92 -23.39 -22.81
CA PHE A 46 -16.94 -24.46 -23.82
C PHE A 46 -15.70 -24.41 -24.70
N SER A 47 -15.18 -25.57 -25.11
CA SER A 47 -14.16 -25.68 -26.14
C SER A 47 -14.74 -25.51 -27.55
N GLY A 48 -13.88 -25.43 -28.56
CA GLY A 48 -14.31 -25.41 -29.96
C GLY A 48 -14.96 -26.72 -30.42
N SER A 49 -14.73 -27.84 -29.73
CA SER A 49 -15.41 -29.12 -29.95
C SER A 49 -16.76 -29.23 -29.22
N GLY A 50 -17.10 -28.26 -28.36
CA GLY A 50 -18.34 -28.26 -27.57
C GLY A 50 -18.23 -28.89 -26.19
N ASP A 51 -17.04 -29.31 -25.76
CA ASP A 51 -16.83 -29.86 -24.41
C ASP A 51 -16.94 -28.77 -23.35
N MET A 52 -17.58 -29.10 -22.23
CA MET A 52 -17.84 -28.17 -21.12
C MET A 52 -16.75 -28.27 -20.06
N PHE A 53 -16.27 -27.12 -19.58
CA PHE A 53 -15.26 -27.05 -18.53
C PHE A 53 -15.64 -26.08 -17.41
N ASN A 54 -15.32 -26.46 -16.19
CA ASN A 54 -15.35 -25.58 -15.03
C ASN A 54 -14.06 -24.76 -14.98
N VAL A 55 -14.18 -23.43 -15.00
CA VAL A 55 -13.07 -22.49 -15.02
C VAL A 55 -13.03 -21.72 -13.71
N ASN A 56 -11.85 -21.65 -13.08
CA ASN A 56 -11.65 -20.87 -11.87
C ASN A 56 -12.08 -19.40 -12.08
N SER A 57 -12.96 -18.89 -11.20
CA SER A 57 -13.57 -17.56 -11.30
C SER A 57 -12.55 -16.44 -11.19
N GLU A 58 -11.58 -16.58 -10.29
CA GLU A 58 -10.56 -15.56 -10.06
C GLU A 58 -9.67 -15.42 -11.30
N HIS A 59 -9.26 -16.55 -11.88
CA HIS A 59 -8.50 -16.60 -13.12
C HIS A 59 -9.30 -16.07 -14.32
N LEU A 60 -10.57 -16.45 -14.46
CA LEU A 60 -11.45 -15.93 -15.50
C LEU A 60 -11.59 -14.40 -15.41
N ALA A 61 -11.81 -13.87 -14.20
CA ALA A 61 -11.90 -12.44 -13.96
C ALA A 61 -10.59 -11.72 -14.34
N ALA A 62 -9.44 -12.27 -13.94
CA ALA A 62 -8.13 -11.73 -14.28
C ALA A 62 -7.89 -11.68 -15.80
N GLU A 63 -8.22 -12.76 -16.52
CA GLU A 63 -8.04 -12.85 -17.96
C GLU A 63 -8.99 -11.92 -18.72
N CYS A 64 -10.26 -11.87 -18.30
CA CYS A 64 -11.24 -10.93 -18.85
C CYS A 64 -10.81 -9.48 -18.65
N ALA A 65 -10.44 -9.09 -17.42
CA ALA A 65 -10.01 -7.72 -17.12
C ALA A 65 -8.77 -7.32 -17.94
N ALA A 66 -7.79 -8.23 -18.06
CA ALA A 66 -6.60 -8.01 -18.87
C ALA A 66 -6.94 -7.82 -20.36
N GLN A 67 -7.69 -8.73 -20.97
CA GLN A 67 -8.03 -8.65 -22.40
C GLN A 67 -8.96 -7.48 -22.73
N LEU A 68 -9.81 -7.05 -21.79
CA LEU A 68 -10.65 -5.87 -21.95
C LEU A 68 -9.85 -4.56 -21.85
N GLY A 69 -8.66 -4.58 -21.23
CA GLY A 69 -7.90 -3.38 -20.88
C GLY A 69 -8.52 -2.62 -19.71
N ALA A 70 -9.09 -3.35 -18.74
CA ALA A 70 -9.78 -2.74 -17.61
C ALA A 70 -8.81 -1.94 -16.72
N THR A 71 -9.22 -0.75 -16.30
CA THR A 71 -8.42 0.06 -15.37
C THR A 71 -8.37 -0.59 -13.99
N LYS A 72 -9.49 -1.16 -13.51
CA LYS A 72 -9.64 -1.75 -12.18
C LYS A 72 -10.24 -3.16 -12.28
N ILE A 73 -9.81 -4.03 -11.37
CA ILE A 73 -10.47 -5.30 -11.05
C ILE A 73 -10.77 -5.33 -9.55
N ILE A 74 -11.93 -5.88 -9.15
CA ILE A 74 -12.35 -5.95 -7.75
C ILE A 74 -12.74 -7.40 -7.46
N TYR A 75 -12.10 -7.97 -6.44
CA TYR A 75 -12.43 -9.29 -5.88
C TYR A 75 -13.17 -9.09 -4.57
N VAL A 76 -14.34 -9.70 -4.44
CA VAL A 76 -15.11 -9.73 -3.20
C VAL A 76 -14.86 -11.07 -2.53
N THR A 77 -14.30 -11.03 -1.32
CA THR A 77 -13.93 -12.22 -0.53
C THR A 77 -15.01 -12.53 0.50
N GLU A 78 -14.81 -13.57 1.31
CA GLU A 78 -15.71 -13.91 2.42
C GLU A 78 -15.40 -13.13 3.71
N GLY A 79 -14.49 -12.15 3.66
CA GLY A 79 -14.21 -11.22 4.76
C GLY A 79 -12.75 -11.22 5.22
N GLN A 80 -11.88 -11.96 4.52
CA GLN A 80 -10.46 -12.02 4.85
C GLN A 80 -9.81 -10.67 4.59
N GLN A 81 -8.98 -10.24 5.54
CA GLN A 81 -8.20 -9.02 5.46
C GLN A 81 -6.72 -9.38 5.59
N LEU A 82 -5.89 -8.72 4.80
CA LEU A 82 -4.44 -8.78 4.98
C LEU A 82 -4.07 -7.89 6.16
N MET A 83 -3.38 -8.45 7.16
CA MET A 83 -2.99 -7.75 8.38
C MET A 83 -1.46 -7.65 8.45
N ASP A 84 -0.93 -6.48 8.80
CA ASP A 84 0.47 -6.33 9.20
C ASP A 84 0.58 -6.81 10.65
N ILE A 85 1.27 -7.94 10.85
CA ILE A 85 1.45 -8.58 12.16
C ILE A 85 2.20 -7.70 13.16
N ARG A 86 3.02 -6.75 12.70
CA ARG A 86 3.78 -5.87 13.59
C ARG A 86 2.85 -4.82 14.18
N THR A 87 2.03 -4.21 13.32
CA THR A 87 1.16 -3.09 13.75
C THR A 87 -0.25 -3.53 14.14
N ASN A 88 -0.59 -4.81 13.91
CA ASN A 88 -1.94 -5.38 14.03
C ASN A 88 -3.01 -4.58 13.27
N LYS A 89 -2.63 -3.96 12.15
CA LYS A 89 -3.52 -3.15 11.29
C LYS A 89 -3.72 -3.82 9.95
N GLN A 90 -4.88 -3.57 9.36
CA GLN A 90 -5.18 -3.96 7.99
C GLN A 90 -4.22 -3.27 7.01
N ILE A 91 -3.65 -4.05 6.10
CA ILE A 91 -2.87 -3.59 4.96
C ILE A 91 -3.86 -3.02 3.93
N GLN A 92 -4.00 -1.69 3.90
CA GLN A 92 -4.89 -1.01 2.95
C GLN A 92 -4.33 -0.99 1.52
N SER A 93 -3.00 -1.10 1.37
CA SER A 93 -2.37 -1.18 0.07
C SER A 93 -1.07 -1.98 0.11
N LEU A 94 -0.78 -2.66 -1.00
CA LEU A 94 0.43 -3.43 -1.20
C LEU A 94 0.95 -3.22 -2.63
N ARG A 95 2.24 -2.94 -2.80
CA ARG A 95 2.82 -2.88 -4.14
C ARG A 95 2.84 -4.28 -4.75
N ILE A 96 2.69 -4.38 -6.06
CA ILE A 96 2.73 -5.67 -6.77
C ILE A 96 4.01 -6.45 -6.49
N ARG A 97 5.15 -5.76 -6.31
CA ARG A 97 6.44 -6.39 -5.96
C ARG A 97 6.36 -7.09 -4.61
N ASP A 98 5.80 -6.40 -3.61
CA ASP A 98 5.73 -6.90 -2.24
C ASP A 98 4.69 -8.03 -2.14
N ALA A 99 3.59 -7.93 -2.91
CA ALA A 99 2.62 -9.00 -3.08
C ALA A 99 3.22 -10.27 -3.74
N LYS A 100 4.09 -10.09 -4.76
CA LYS A 100 4.83 -11.22 -5.37
C LYS A 100 5.76 -11.88 -4.36
N SER A 101 6.50 -11.10 -3.58
CA SER A 101 7.35 -11.62 -2.49
C SER A 101 6.54 -12.36 -1.44
N PHE A 102 5.36 -11.84 -1.09
CA PHE A 102 4.44 -12.49 -0.15
C PHE A 102 3.96 -13.86 -0.67
N LEU A 103 3.58 -13.97 -1.94
CA LEU A 103 3.21 -15.26 -2.54
C LEU A 103 4.38 -16.26 -2.54
N LEU A 104 5.57 -15.82 -2.93
CA LEU A 104 6.77 -16.67 -2.92
C LEU A 104 7.08 -17.20 -1.52
N HIS A 105 6.96 -16.36 -0.50
CA HIS A 105 7.16 -16.76 0.90
C HIS A 105 6.12 -17.80 1.36
N ASN A 106 4.93 -17.81 0.74
CA ASN A 106 3.89 -18.80 0.97
C ASN A 106 3.98 -20.01 0.02
N GLY A 107 5.09 -20.18 -0.71
CA GLY A 107 5.32 -21.33 -1.60
C GLY A 107 4.55 -21.26 -2.93
N ILE A 108 4.06 -20.08 -3.32
CA ILE A 108 3.27 -19.88 -4.55
C ILE A 108 4.10 -19.09 -5.54
N ASP A 109 4.42 -19.70 -6.69
CA ASP A 109 5.09 -19.00 -7.78
C ASP A 109 4.14 -17.99 -8.42
N PRO A 110 4.45 -16.68 -8.43
CA PRO A 110 3.58 -15.66 -9.01
C PRO A 110 3.34 -15.82 -10.52
N LYS A 111 4.15 -16.60 -11.25
CA LYS A 111 4.02 -16.85 -12.69
C LYS A 111 3.06 -18.00 -13.00
N TYR A 112 3.12 -19.07 -12.21
CA TYR A 112 2.34 -20.30 -12.44
C TYR A 112 1.17 -20.47 -11.47
N GLY A 113 1.15 -19.69 -10.39
CA GLY A 113 0.16 -19.77 -9.32
C GLY A 113 0.25 -21.07 -8.55
N LEU A 114 -0.89 -21.46 -7.98
CA LEU A 114 -1.05 -22.77 -7.34
C LEU A 114 -0.94 -23.95 -8.31
N GLU A 115 -1.05 -23.71 -9.61
CA GLU A 115 -0.98 -24.78 -10.61
C GLU A 115 0.45 -25.30 -10.84
N GLY A 116 1.46 -24.64 -10.24
CA GLY A 116 2.87 -25.06 -10.24
C GLY A 116 3.44 -25.39 -8.85
N ALA A 117 2.64 -25.30 -7.79
CA ALA A 117 3.06 -25.74 -6.46
C ALA A 117 3.15 -27.28 -6.44
N PRO A 118 4.19 -27.88 -5.83
CA PRO A 118 4.18 -29.30 -5.54
C PRO A 118 2.91 -29.60 -4.76
N LEU A 119 2.10 -30.54 -5.23
CA LEU A 119 0.98 -31.05 -4.45
C LEU A 119 1.54 -31.61 -3.13
N PRO A 120 0.85 -31.44 -1.99
CA PRO A 120 1.30 -32.04 -0.74
C PRO A 120 1.46 -33.55 -0.93
N GLU A 121 2.64 -34.10 -0.62
CA GLU A 121 3.01 -35.50 -0.86
C GLU A 121 2.21 -36.54 -0.07
N ASN A 122 1.13 -36.17 0.62
CA ASN A 122 0.37 -37.08 1.48
C ASN A 122 -1.11 -37.12 1.08
N GLY A 123 -1.53 -38.23 0.46
CA GLY A 123 -2.94 -38.63 0.39
C GLY A 123 -3.38 -39.30 -0.91
N ASP A 124 -3.09 -40.60 -1.02
CA ASP A 124 -3.78 -41.65 -1.79
C ASP A 124 -4.45 -41.32 -3.14
N SER A 125 -3.92 -41.91 -4.21
CA SER A 125 -4.76 -42.33 -5.34
C SER A 125 -5.56 -43.56 -4.94
N PRO A 126 -6.89 -43.61 -5.17
CA PRO A 126 -7.34 -44.37 -6.34
C PRO A 126 -8.60 -43.82 -7.03
N GLY A 127 -8.75 -44.21 -8.30
CA GLY A 127 -9.89 -43.90 -9.15
C GLY A 127 -11.23 -44.34 -8.55
N GLY A 128 -12.12 -43.37 -8.40
CA GLY A 128 -13.54 -43.51 -8.09
C GLY A 128 -14.21 -42.14 -8.28
N PRO A 129 -15.53 -42.08 -8.58
CA PRO A 129 -16.19 -40.81 -8.84
C PRO A 129 -16.14 -39.96 -7.58
N ARG A 130 -15.30 -38.91 -7.58
CA ARG A 130 -15.21 -37.96 -6.47
C ARG A 130 -16.57 -37.27 -6.32
N ALA A 131 -17.16 -37.44 -5.14
CA ALA A 131 -18.36 -36.72 -4.73
C ALA A 131 -18.18 -35.22 -4.92
N LYS A 132 -19.29 -34.52 -5.20
CA LYS A 132 -19.36 -33.06 -5.34
C LYS A 132 -18.75 -32.39 -4.09
N VAL A 133 -17.51 -31.94 -4.19
CA VAL A 133 -16.92 -31.02 -3.21
C VAL A 133 -16.97 -29.64 -3.84
N THR A 134 -18.01 -28.89 -3.52
CA THR A 134 -17.91 -27.42 -3.49
C THR A 134 -17.17 -27.13 -2.19
N PRO A 135 -15.92 -26.61 -2.20
CA PRO A 135 -15.26 -26.27 -0.95
C PRO A 135 -15.86 -24.95 -0.47
N THR A 136 -16.85 -25.02 0.42
CA THR A 136 -17.05 -23.95 1.40
C THR A 136 -15.83 -23.97 2.32
N PRO A 137 -15.12 -22.85 2.54
CA PRO A 137 -13.97 -22.82 3.45
C PRO A 137 -14.42 -23.14 4.89
N GLU A 138 -14.11 -24.35 5.37
CA GLU A 138 -14.53 -24.81 6.71
C GLU A 138 -13.43 -24.58 7.77
N SER A 139 -12.20 -24.22 7.35
CA SER A 139 -11.06 -24.00 8.23
C SER A 139 -10.29 -22.70 7.96
N ALA A 140 -9.53 -22.23 8.95
CA ALA A 140 -8.61 -21.08 8.79
C ALA A 140 -7.57 -21.30 7.67
N GLN A 141 -7.20 -22.55 7.40
CA GLN A 141 -6.30 -22.93 6.32
C GLN A 141 -6.92 -22.65 4.94
N ASP A 142 -8.22 -22.93 4.79
CA ASP A 142 -8.97 -22.74 3.54
C ASP A 142 -9.12 -21.25 3.21
N TYR A 143 -9.35 -20.42 4.23
CA TYR A 143 -9.43 -18.96 4.08
C TYR A 143 -8.10 -18.33 3.68
N ARG A 144 -6.99 -18.80 4.25
CA ARG A 144 -5.64 -18.38 3.85
C ARG A 144 -5.38 -18.75 2.39
N PHE A 145 -5.74 -19.96 2.00
CA PHE A 145 -5.58 -20.47 0.65
C PHE A 145 -6.41 -19.66 -0.37
N ALA A 146 -7.67 -19.36 -0.07
CA ALA A 146 -8.53 -18.52 -0.90
C ALA A 146 -7.94 -17.10 -1.11
N THR A 147 -7.44 -16.50 -0.03
CA THR A 147 -6.83 -15.15 -0.10
C THR A 147 -5.58 -15.14 -0.98
N LEU A 148 -4.73 -16.15 -0.86
CA LEU A 148 -3.52 -16.30 -1.67
C LEU A 148 -3.85 -16.51 -3.15
N ASN A 149 -4.91 -17.26 -3.46
CA ASN A 149 -5.42 -17.44 -4.81
C ASN A 149 -5.89 -16.14 -5.46
N ILE A 150 -6.68 -15.37 -4.73
CA ILE A 150 -7.16 -14.07 -5.19
C ILE A 150 -5.99 -13.11 -5.42
N MET A 151 -5.01 -13.09 -4.50
CA MET A 151 -3.80 -12.29 -4.68
C MET A 151 -3.00 -12.71 -5.92
N HIS A 152 -2.89 -14.00 -6.19
CA HIS A 152 -2.26 -14.50 -7.41
C HIS A 152 -3.01 -14.03 -8.66
N ALA A 153 -4.34 -14.19 -8.71
CA ALA A 153 -5.15 -13.73 -9.84
C ALA A 153 -5.06 -12.20 -10.04
N ALA A 154 -5.05 -11.42 -8.96
CA ALA A 154 -4.81 -9.99 -8.99
C ALA A 154 -3.43 -9.65 -9.58
N ILE A 155 -2.36 -10.33 -9.17
CA ILE A 155 -1.01 -10.13 -9.72
C ILE A 155 -0.96 -10.48 -11.21
N GLN A 156 -1.67 -11.52 -11.66
CA GLN A 156 -1.76 -11.89 -13.07
C GLN A 156 -2.44 -10.78 -13.89
N ALA A 157 -3.59 -10.29 -13.43
CA ALA A 157 -4.30 -9.18 -14.06
C ALA A 157 -3.41 -7.91 -14.15
N LEU A 158 -2.79 -7.55 -13.03
CA LEU A 158 -1.88 -6.40 -12.95
C LEU A 158 -0.67 -6.55 -13.87
N SER A 159 -0.10 -7.76 -13.99
CA SER A 159 1.05 -8.01 -14.86
C SER A 159 0.68 -7.91 -16.35
N LYS A 160 -0.59 -8.14 -16.70
CA LYS A 160 -1.12 -8.07 -18.07
C LYS A 160 -1.74 -6.71 -18.46
N GLY A 161 -1.64 -5.70 -17.59
CA GLY A 161 -1.98 -4.31 -17.95
C GLY A 161 -3.11 -3.68 -17.16
N VAL A 162 -3.80 -4.43 -16.29
CA VAL A 162 -4.73 -3.83 -15.31
C VAL A 162 -3.93 -2.93 -14.38
N THR A 163 -4.45 -1.75 -14.04
CA THR A 163 -3.70 -0.76 -13.25
C THR A 163 -3.81 -1.00 -11.75
N ARG A 164 -4.99 -1.43 -11.29
CA ARG A 164 -5.32 -1.58 -9.86
C ARG A 164 -6.20 -2.81 -9.64
N ALA A 165 -5.90 -3.60 -8.61
CA ALA A 165 -6.70 -4.73 -8.19
C ALA A 165 -7.11 -4.54 -6.72
N HIS A 166 -8.41 -4.60 -6.43
CA HIS A 166 -8.95 -4.39 -5.09
C HIS A 166 -9.42 -5.73 -4.53
N ILE A 167 -9.11 -6.02 -3.26
CA ILE A 167 -9.58 -7.20 -2.53
C ILE A 167 -10.39 -6.69 -1.35
N ILE A 168 -11.71 -6.90 -1.36
CA ILE A 168 -12.64 -6.35 -0.36
C ILE A 168 -13.47 -7.44 0.31
N GLY A 169 -13.89 -7.22 1.55
CA GLY A 169 -14.81 -8.12 2.26
C GLY A 169 -16.29 -7.94 1.83
N PRO A 170 -17.19 -8.86 2.21
CA PRO A 170 -18.56 -8.95 1.69
C PRO A 170 -19.56 -8.19 2.57
N TYR A 171 -19.16 -7.08 3.20
CA TYR A 171 -20.07 -6.34 4.07
C TYR A 171 -20.84 -5.26 3.29
N SER A 172 -22.02 -4.88 3.80
CA SER A 172 -22.87 -3.88 3.18
C SER A 172 -22.14 -2.54 3.02
N GLY A 173 -22.06 -2.04 1.79
CA GLY A 173 -21.39 -0.78 1.48
C GLY A 173 -19.89 -0.87 1.24
N ALA A 174 -19.25 -2.05 1.37
CA ALA A 174 -17.80 -2.22 1.15
C ALA A 174 -17.35 -1.71 -0.22
N MET A 175 -18.07 -2.04 -1.30
CA MET A 175 -17.74 -1.59 -2.65
C MET A 175 -17.82 -0.06 -2.81
N ILE A 176 -18.83 0.58 -2.20
CA ILE A 176 -18.97 2.05 -2.26
C ILE A 176 -17.84 2.70 -1.45
N GLN A 177 -17.54 2.17 -0.27
CA GLN A 177 -16.42 2.65 0.55
C GLN A 177 -15.08 2.50 -0.19
N GLU A 178 -14.85 1.37 -0.87
CA GLU A 178 -13.64 1.12 -1.66
C GLU A 178 -13.48 2.10 -2.83
N LEU A 179 -14.58 2.42 -3.51
CA LEU A 179 -14.53 3.25 -4.72
C LEU A 179 -14.53 4.76 -4.43
N TYR A 180 -15.19 5.18 -3.35
CA TYR A 180 -15.45 6.60 -3.09
C TYR A 180 -14.73 7.15 -1.86
N THR A 181 -13.92 6.34 -1.17
CA THR A 181 -13.06 6.81 -0.08
C THR A 181 -11.61 6.52 -0.38
N ARG A 182 -10.72 7.36 0.16
CA ARG A 182 -9.28 7.13 0.05
C ARG A 182 -8.82 5.97 0.95
N ASP A 183 -9.51 5.69 2.06
CA ASP A 183 -9.09 4.61 2.98
C ASP A 183 -9.53 3.24 2.45
N GLY A 184 -10.60 3.22 1.66
CA GLY A 184 -11.20 1.99 1.18
C GLY A 184 -11.75 1.13 2.32
N SER A 185 -12.15 -0.07 1.95
CA SER A 185 -12.62 -1.14 2.82
C SER A 185 -11.64 -2.32 2.88
N GLY A 186 -10.83 -2.47 1.83
CA GLY A 186 -10.03 -3.65 1.58
C GLY A 186 -8.55 -3.36 1.39
N THR A 187 -7.91 -4.22 0.62
CA THR A 187 -6.52 -4.07 0.19
C THR A 187 -6.47 -3.73 -1.29
N LEU A 188 -5.81 -2.63 -1.63
CA LEU A 188 -5.43 -2.28 -2.99
C LEU A 188 -4.06 -2.90 -3.35
N LEU A 189 -4.01 -3.62 -4.45
CA LEU A 189 -2.80 -4.05 -5.13
C LEU A 189 -2.57 -3.17 -6.36
N ALA A 190 -1.41 -2.52 -6.46
CA ALA A 190 -1.07 -1.65 -7.57
C ALA A 190 0.41 -1.77 -7.96
N ARG A 191 0.74 -1.37 -9.20
CA ARG A 191 2.15 -1.27 -9.64
C ARG A 191 2.86 -0.12 -8.95
N ASP A 192 2.17 1.01 -8.86
CA ASP A 192 2.67 2.22 -8.26
C ASP A 192 2.38 2.30 -6.77
N LEU A 193 3.06 3.23 -6.15
CA LEU A 193 2.95 3.57 -4.75
C LEU A 193 1.58 4.21 -4.43
N TYR A 194 0.74 3.50 -3.69
CA TYR A 194 -0.52 4.06 -3.20
C TYR A 194 -0.30 5.09 -2.09
N GLU A 195 0.60 4.77 -1.15
CA GLU A 195 1.06 5.62 -0.05
C GLU A 195 2.58 5.75 -0.15
N ASP A 196 3.12 6.95 -0.29
CA ASP A 196 4.56 7.18 -0.41
C ASP A 196 5.03 8.43 0.33
N ILE A 197 6.27 8.38 0.80
CA ILE A 197 6.98 9.55 1.32
C ILE A 197 8.10 9.91 0.35
N ARG A 198 7.99 11.10 -0.25
CA ARG A 198 8.93 11.60 -1.24
C ARG A 198 9.23 13.08 -1.04
N ARG A 199 10.22 13.60 -1.78
CA ARG A 199 10.40 15.05 -1.95
C ARG A 199 9.15 15.66 -2.57
N ALA A 200 8.79 16.85 -2.11
CA ALA A 200 7.67 17.60 -2.64
C ALA A 200 7.96 18.13 -4.05
N GLU A 201 6.90 18.25 -4.83
CA GLU A 201 6.86 18.82 -6.17
C GLU A 201 5.94 20.05 -6.19
N VAL A 202 6.02 20.85 -7.26
CA VAL A 202 5.21 22.08 -7.39
C VAL A 202 3.69 21.78 -7.30
N GLY A 203 3.26 20.61 -7.77
CA GLY A 203 1.87 20.17 -7.66
C GLY A 203 1.39 19.93 -6.21
N ASP A 204 2.31 19.72 -5.25
CA ASP A 204 1.96 19.43 -3.85
C ASP A 204 1.70 20.70 -3.03
N VAL A 205 2.09 21.89 -3.52
CA VAL A 205 1.98 23.16 -2.78
C VAL A 205 0.59 23.38 -2.18
N PRO A 206 -0.53 23.18 -2.91
CA PRO A 206 -1.86 23.36 -2.34
C PRO A 206 -2.12 22.42 -1.15
N GLY A 207 -1.71 21.16 -1.24
CA GLY A 207 -1.87 20.18 -0.16
C GLY A 207 -0.95 20.44 1.04
N ILE A 208 0.23 21.01 0.80
CA ILE A 208 1.12 21.48 1.87
C ILE A 208 0.45 22.64 2.64
N LEU A 209 -0.04 23.65 1.92
CA LEU A 209 -0.73 24.80 2.49
C LEU A 209 -1.95 24.38 3.33
N GLU A 210 -2.78 23.46 2.80
CA GLU A 210 -3.95 22.90 3.50
C GLU A 210 -3.58 22.33 4.89
N ILE A 211 -2.37 21.78 5.05
CA ILE A 211 -1.91 21.23 6.33
C ILE A 211 -1.29 22.31 7.22
N ILE A 212 -0.45 23.20 6.68
CA ILE A 212 0.34 24.12 7.50
C ILE A 212 -0.41 25.39 7.87
N GLU A 213 -1.31 25.91 7.05
CA GLU A 213 -2.02 27.18 7.30
C GLU A 213 -2.78 27.15 8.64
N PRO A 214 -3.60 26.13 8.95
CA PRO A 214 -4.28 26.07 10.25
C PRO A 214 -3.30 26.00 11.43
N LEU A 215 -2.13 25.40 11.24
CA LEU A 215 -1.09 25.33 12.27
C LEU A 215 -0.37 26.67 12.44
N GLN A 216 -0.25 27.47 11.37
CA GLN A 216 0.29 28.83 11.42
C GLN A 216 -0.67 29.77 12.14
N GLU A 217 -1.97 29.71 11.81
CA GLU A 217 -3.02 30.50 12.47
C GLU A 217 -3.13 30.19 13.96
N ALA A 218 -2.98 28.91 14.34
CA ALA A 218 -2.92 28.49 15.74
C ALA A 218 -1.60 28.87 16.46
N GLY A 219 -0.66 29.53 15.77
CA GLY A 219 0.63 29.91 16.33
C GLY A 219 1.57 28.73 16.61
N LEU A 220 1.31 27.55 16.03
CA LEU A 220 2.14 26.35 16.15
C LEU A 220 3.30 26.34 15.15
N LEU A 221 3.07 26.82 13.92
CA LEU A 221 4.11 26.98 12.90
C LEU A 221 4.43 28.44 12.61
N VAL A 222 5.64 28.69 12.12
CA VAL A 222 6.02 30.02 11.59
C VAL A 222 5.24 30.25 10.30
N PRO A 223 4.62 31.43 10.10
CA PRO A 223 3.91 31.75 8.87
C PRO A 223 4.80 31.61 7.63
N LYS A 224 4.31 30.88 6.63
CA LYS A 224 4.95 30.69 5.33
C LYS A 224 3.88 30.85 4.26
N ASN A 225 4.18 31.66 3.26
CA ASN A 225 3.33 31.84 2.09
C ASN A 225 3.72 30.86 0.99
N ARG A 226 2.91 30.85 -0.07
CA ARG A 226 3.11 30.03 -1.26
C ARG A 226 4.50 30.24 -1.87
N GLU A 227 4.92 31.48 -2.05
CA GLU A 227 6.18 31.83 -2.70
C GLU A 227 7.38 31.28 -1.92
N TYR A 228 7.35 31.38 -0.59
CA TYR A 228 8.39 30.79 0.26
C TYR A 228 8.47 29.27 0.08
N ILE A 229 7.33 28.58 0.07
CA ILE A 229 7.30 27.11 -0.09
C ILE A 229 7.83 26.70 -1.46
N GLU A 230 7.47 27.42 -2.52
CA GLU A 230 7.96 27.16 -3.88
C GLU A 230 9.48 27.36 -3.98
N GLN A 231 10.04 28.42 -3.37
CA GLN A 231 11.49 28.65 -3.32
C GLN A 231 12.24 27.58 -2.54
N GLU A 232 11.62 27.09 -1.47
CA GLU A 232 12.20 26.12 -0.54
C GLU A 232 11.82 24.67 -0.84
N MET A 233 11.16 24.43 -1.99
CA MET A 233 10.53 23.16 -2.36
C MET A 233 11.43 21.94 -2.16
N LYS A 234 12.71 22.07 -2.52
CA LYS A 234 13.72 20.99 -2.41
C LYS A 234 13.93 20.45 -0.97
N HIS A 235 13.52 21.20 0.04
CA HIS A 235 13.61 20.84 1.45
C HIS A 235 12.31 20.23 1.99
N TYR A 236 11.20 20.42 1.28
CA TYR A 236 9.92 19.84 1.65
C TYR A 236 9.83 18.38 1.19
N HIS A 237 9.27 17.56 2.07
CA HIS A 237 8.87 16.20 1.76
C HIS A 237 7.41 16.04 2.14
N VAL A 238 6.73 15.18 1.41
CA VAL A 238 5.30 14.92 1.57
C VAL A 238 5.08 13.42 1.71
N TYR A 239 4.22 13.07 2.66
CA TYR A 239 3.58 11.77 2.68
C TYR A 239 2.30 11.92 1.86
N THR A 240 2.22 11.24 0.72
CA THR A 240 1.06 11.26 -0.17
C THR A 240 0.26 9.96 -0.12
N ARG A 241 -1.04 10.05 -0.41
CA ARG A 241 -1.89 8.91 -0.77
C ARG A 241 -2.79 9.25 -1.95
N ASP A 242 -2.66 8.48 -3.03
CA ASP A 242 -3.37 8.73 -4.31
C ASP A 242 -3.28 10.21 -4.74
N GLY A 243 -2.06 10.77 -4.65
CA GLY A 243 -1.77 12.17 -4.99
C GLY A 243 -2.19 13.21 -3.93
N MET A 244 -2.96 12.85 -2.90
CA MET A 244 -3.27 13.77 -1.80
C MET A 244 -2.12 13.83 -0.79
N VAL A 245 -1.68 15.03 -0.41
CA VAL A 245 -0.75 15.23 0.71
C VAL A 245 -1.46 14.92 2.04
N LEU A 246 -0.99 13.89 2.74
CA LEU A 246 -1.47 13.49 4.07
C LEU A 246 -0.63 14.07 5.20
N ALA A 247 0.68 14.22 4.98
CA ALA A 247 1.60 14.84 5.91
C ALA A 247 2.70 15.59 5.16
N VAL A 248 3.29 16.56 5.83
CA VAL A 248 4.40 17.37 5.32
C VAL A 248 5.47 17.52 6.40
N ALA A 249 6.72 17.59 5.97
CA ALA A 249 7.84 17.99 6.81
C ALA A 249 8.86 18.75 5.95
N PHE A 250 9.63 19.60 6.61
CA PHE A 250 10.71 20.38 6.03
C PHE A 250 12.03 19.94 6.66
N LEU A 251 13.04 19.68 5.84
CA LEU A 251 14.38 19.29 6.30
C LEU A 251 15.44 20.21 5.71
N ARG A 252 16.11 20.98 6.57
CA ARG A 252 17.21 21.88 6.17
C ARG A 252 18.49 21.52 6.90
N ARG A 253 19.59 21.42 6.16
CA ARG A 253 20.92 21.20 6.73
C ARG A 253 21.53 22.51 7.21
N PHE A 254 22.24 22.43 8.33
CA PHE A 254 23.04 23.50 8.90
C PHE A 254 24.46 22.98 9.12
N GLY A 255 25.33 23.24 8.15
CA GLY A 255 26.68 22.68 8.12
C GLY A 255 26.70 21.17 7.88
N PRO A 256 27.84 20.50 8.14
CA PRO A 256 28.03 19.09 7.84
C PRO A 256 27.23 18.18 8.78
N HIS A 257 27.13 18.54 10.07
CA HIS A 257 26.69 17.61 11.13
C HIS A 257 25.27 17.82 11.64
N HIS A 258 24.61 18.95 11.30
CA HIS A 258 23.30 19.29 11.86
C HIS A 258 22.23 19.47 10.79
N ALA A 259 20.99 19.12 11.11
CA ALA A 259 19.81 19.45 10.31
C ALA A 259 18.59 19.80 11.18
N GLU A 260 17.78 20.74 10.71
CA GLU A 260 16.50 21.11 11.30
C GLU A 260 15.38 20.32 10.62
N ILE A 261 14.54 19.68 11.44
CA ILE A 261 13.23 19.17 11.03
C ILE A 261 12.19 20.19 11.47
N GLY A 262 11.52 20.81 10.50
CA GLY A 262 10.52 21.84 10.72
C GLY A 262 9.24 21.58 9.93
N SER A 263 8.23 22.43 10.09
CA SER A 263 6.95 22.34 9.39
C SER A 263 6.35 20.92 9.36
N LEU A 264 6.55 20.15 10.43
CA LEU A 264 6.01 18.81 10.56
C LEU A 264 4.51 18.94 10.86
N GLY A 265 3.69 18.43 9.96
CA GLY A 265 2.24 18.50 10.08
C GLY A 265 1.58 17.29 9.44
N VAL A 266 0.50 16.82 10.06
CA VAL A 266 -0.36 15.76 9.51
C VAL A 266 -1.76 16.32 9.35
N HIS A 267 -2.33 16.09 8.17
CA HIS A 267 -3.69 16.49 7.83
C HIS A 267 -4.68 16.03 8.92
N PRO A 268 -5.61 16.88 9.40
CA PRO A 268 -6.45 16.60 10.57
C PRO A 268 -7.17 15.25 10.54
N ARG A 269 -7.69 14.87 9.36
CA ARG A 269 -8.39 13.59 9.14
C ARG A 269 -7.49 12.34 9.28
N TYR A 270 -6.17 12.51 9.30
CA TYR A 270 -5.20 11.41 9.19
C TYR A 270 -4.18 11.34 10.34
N ARG A 271 -4.37 12.13 11.41
CA ARG A 271 -3.45 12.22 12.56
C ARG A 271 -3.28 10.92 13.37
N LYS A 272 -4.31 10.07 13.45
CA LYS A 272 -4.36 8.88 14.34
C LYS A 272 -3.82 7.58 13.75
N ALA A 273 -2.87 7.65 12.81
CA ALA A 273 -2.36 6.47 12.10
C ALA A 273 -0.83 6.30 12.16
N GLY A 274 -0.13 7.01 13.05
CA GLY A 274 1.34 6.96 13.13
C GLY A 274 2.05 7.69 11.98
N ARG A 275 1.32 8.38 11.09
CA ARG A 275 1.90 9.09 9.93
C ARG A 275 2.90 10.18 10.32
N GLY A 276 2.71 10.84 11.46
CA GLY A 276 3.69 11.78 12.00
C GLY A 276 5.01 11.08 12.38
N ASP A 277 4.91 9.89 12.95
CA ASP A 277 6.06 9.08 13.37
C ASP A 277 6.81 8.57 12.15
N THR A 278 6.08 8.03 11.16
CA THR A 278 6.64 7.61 9.88
C THR A 278 7.33 8.76 9.16
N MET A 279 6.73 9.96 9.16
CA MET A 279 7.31 11.14 8.54
C MET A 279 8.58 11.59 9.25
N LEU A 280 8.60 11.62 10.58
CA LEU A 280 9.78 11.97 11.35
C LEU A 280 10.92 10.97 11.12
N GLY A 281 10.66 9.67 11.24
CA GLY A 281 11.68 8.65 11.01
C GLY A 281 12.24 8.67 9.59
N TYR A 282 11.38 8.95 8.60
CA TYR A 282 11.85 9.19 7.23
C TYR A 282 12.76 10.42 7.13
N MET A 283 12.43 11.55 7.78
CA MET A 283 13.30 12.73 7.82
C MET A 283 14.65 12.45 8.50
N GLU A 284 14.66 11.67 9.58
CA GLU A 284 15.88 11.24 10.26
C GLU A 284 16.77 10.39 9.35
N ARG A 285 16.21 9.45 8.59
CA ARG A 285 16.96 8.68 7.59
C ARG A 285 17.53 9.56 6.48
N VAL A 286 16.74 10.50 5.95
CA VAL A 286 17.21 11.42 4.91
C VAL A 286 18.38 12.27 5.43
N ALA A 287 18.31 12.73 6.69
CA ALA A 287 19.41 13.45 7.33
C ALA A 287 20.64 12.56 7.52
N ALA A 288 20.48 11.36 8.09
CA ALA A 288 21.57 10.41 8.33
C ALA A 288 22.28 10.03 7.02
N ALA A 289 21.52 9.74 5.96
CA ALA A 289 22.06 9.43 4.63
C ALA A 289 22.84 10.60 4.01
N ALA A 290 22.56 11.84 4.42
CA ALA A 290 23.30 13.02 4.03
C ALA A 290 24.56 13.28 4.90
N GLY A 291 24.89 12.37 5.82
CA GLY A 291 26.03 12.48 6.73
C GLY A 291 25.78 13.37 7.95
N VAL A 292 24.52 13.70 8.24
CA VAL A 292 24.14 14.46 9.45
C VAL A 292 24.16 13.53 10.65
N HIS A 293 24.73 13.99 11.77
CA HIS A 293 24.79 13.21 13.02
C HIS A 293 23.81 13.71 14.07
N THR A 294 23.20 14.87 13.87
CA THR A 294 22.28 15.46 14.84
C THR A 294 21.15 16.18 14.13
N THR A 295 19.91 15.79 14.44
CA THR A 295 18.72 16.52 14.03
C THR A 295 18.20 17.36 15.19
N PHE A 296 17.54 18.45 14.86
CA PHE A 296 16.87 19.28 15.85
C PHE A 296 15.53 19.81 15.36
N ALA A 297 14.64 20.08 16.29
CA ALA A 297 13.33 20.63 16.04
C ALA A 297 13.04 21.76 17.03
N LEU A 298 12.33 22.79 16.56
CA LEU A 298 11.83 23.89 17.38
C LEU A 298 10.33 23.75 17.47
N SER A 299 9.79 23.72 18.69
CA SER A 299 8.36 23.57 18.92
C SER A 299 7.88 24.54 19.99
N THR A 300 6.60 24.88 20.01
CA THR A 300 5.95 25.69 21.08
C THR A 300 4.98 24.90 21.96
N GLN A 301 4.43 23.77 21.48
CA GLN A 301 3.43 22.99 22.24
C GLN A 301 3.63 21.47 22.19
N THR A 302 4.34 20.93 21.20
CA THR A 302 4.36 19.47 20.90
C THR A 302 5.62 18.78 21.44
N MET A 303 5.99 19.05 22.69
CA MET A 303 7.30 18.65 23.24
C MET A 303 7.39 17.17 23.59
N GLN A 304 6.38 16.69 24.30
CA GLN A 304 6.36 15.32 24.83
C GLN A 304 6.50 14.29 23.71
N TRP A 305 5.87 14.57 22.56
CA TRP A 305 5.92 13.73 21.37
C TRP A 305 7.35 13.54 20.84
N PHE A 306 8.18 14.60 20.81
CA PHE A 306 9.59 14.50 20.41
C PHE A 306 10.42 13.76 21.47
N VAL A 307 10.16 14.01 22.75
CA VAL A 307 10.87 13.36 23.87
C VAL A 307 10.66 11.85 23.85
N GLU A 308 9.42 11.39 23.68
CA GLU A 308 9.06 9.98 23.50
C GLU A 308 9.77 9.33 22.29
N ARG A 309 10.26 10.13 21.35
CA ARG A 309 10.93 9.68 20.12
C ARG A 309 12.44 9.83 20.17
N GLY A 310 12.99 10.12 21.35
CA GLY A 310 14.43 10.14 21.63
C GLY A 310 15.09 11.51 21.46
N TYR A 311 14.30 12.59 21.38
CA TYR A 311 14.86 13.94 21.45
C TYR A 311 15.02 14.38 22.90
N SER A 312 16.10 15.09 23.19
CA SER A 312 16.34 15.76 24.46
C SER A 312 16.23 17.28 24.31
N GLU A 313 15.71 17.96 25.33
CA GLU A 313 15.67 19.43 25.35
C GLU A 313 17.09 20.00 25.32
N GLY A 314 17.33 20.96 24.43
CA GLY A 314 18.60 21.66 24.22
C GLY A 314 18.45 23.17 24.46
N LYS A 315 19.58 23.88 24.39
CA LYS A 315 19.68 25.33 24.58
C LYS A 315 19.96 26.02 23.25
N VAL A 316 19.71 27.33 23.20
CA VAL A 316 20.06 28.15 22.02
C VAL A 316 21.56 28.07 21.69
N SER A 317 22.42 27.92 22.71
CA SER A 317 23.86 27.71 22.54
C SER A 317 24.20 26.47 21.71
N ASP A 318 23.34 25.45 21.73
CA ASP A 318 23.56 24.14 21.14
C ASP A 318 23.17 24.12 19.65
N LEU A 319 22.47 25.15 19.18
CA LEU A 319 22.13 25.29 17.76
C LEU A 319 23.38 25.67 16.94
N PRO A 320 23.44 25.25 15.66
CA PRO A 320 24.44 25.74 14.72
C PRO A 320 24.42 27.27 14.60
N GLU A 321 25.59 27.87 14.40
CA GLU A 321 25.76 29.34 14.38
C GLU A 321 24.77 30.05 13.46
N ALA A 322 24.68 29.62 12.20
CA ALA A 322 23.74 30.16 11.22
C ALA A 322 22.26 30.06 11.64
N ARG A 323 21.90 29.08 12.50
CA ARG A 323 20.54 28.96 13.02
C ARG A 323 20.30 29.81 14.26
N ARG A 324 21.32 30.01 15.10
CA ARG A 324 21.24 30.88 16.29
C ARG A 324 20.89 32.32 15.92
N GLU A 325 21.49 32.84 14.85
CA GLU A 325 21.23 34.21 14.36
C GLU A 325 19.78 34.43 13.91
N THR A 326 19.13 33.37 13.41
CA THR A 326 17.77 33.41 12.88
C THR A 326 16.75 32.81 13.87
N TYR A 327 17.15 32.60 15.12
CA TYR A 327 16.30 31.98 16.13
C TYR A 327 15.11 32.89 16.46
N PRO A 328 13.86 32.40 16.40
CA PRO A 328 12.67 33.23 16.64
C PRO A 328 12.44 33.43 18.15
N HIS A 329 13.23 34.33 18.76
CA HIS A 329 13.18 34.62 20.21
C HIS A 329 11.78 35.00 20.73
N HIS A 330 10.95 35.63 19.89
CA HIS A 330 9.60 36.07 20.24
C HIS A 330 8.58 34.92 20.39
N ARG A 331 8.86 33.72 19.86
CA ARG A 331 7.92 32.59 19.91
C ARG A 331 8.01 31.75 21.18
N GLY A 332 9.06 31.93 21.99
CA GLY A 332 9.30 31.10 23.17
C GLY A 332 9.42 29.60 22.83
N SER A 333 9.82 29.27 21.60
CA SER A 333 10.01 27.88 21.21
C SER A 333 11.07 27.23 22.09
N LYS A 334 10.92 25.93 22.37
CA LYS A 334 11.96 25.12 22.98
C LYS A 334 12.67 24.31 21.89
N ILE A 335 13.94 24.01 22.12
CA ILE A 335 14.81 23.30 21.18
C ILE A 335 14.90 21.85 21.63
N TYR A 336 14.73 20.93 20.69
CA TYR A 336 14.85 19.50 20.92
C TYR A 336 15.88 18.94 19.95
N MET A 337 16.87 18.22 20.47
CA MET A 337 17.99 17.68 19.71
C MET A 337 17.97 16.14 19.81
N LYS A 338 18.27 15.45 18.73
CA LYS A 338 18.47 14.00 18.72
C LYS A 338 19.77 13.68 17.96
N LYS A 339 20.63 12.87 18.57
CA LYS A 339 21.77 12.30 17.87
C LYS A 339 21.28 11.13 17.01
N LEU A 340 21.64 11.14 15.73
CA LEU A 340 21.29 10.06 14.82
C LEU A 340 22.34 8.95 14.95
N VAL A 341 21.86 7.74 15.20
CA VAL A 341 22.66 6.50 15.05
C VAL A 341 22.76 6.15 13.55
N ASN A 342 23.55 5.12 13.21
CA ASN A 342 23.71 4.72 11.81
C ASN A 342 22.35 4.29 11.21
N ILE A 343 22.23 4.28 9.87
CA ILE A 343 20.97 3.98 9.17
C ILE A 343 20.36 2.62 9.59
N ARG A 344 21.19 1.61 9.84
CA ARG A 344 20.71 0.27 10.24
C ARG A 344 20.10 0.26 11.64
N ASP A 345 20.63 1.08 12.55
CA ASP A 345 20.12 1.20 13.91
C ASP A 345 18.80 1.99 13.93
N LEU A 346 18.65 2.99 13.06
CA LEU A 346 17.37 3.70 12.86
C LEU A 346 16.29 2.75 12.33
N ASP A 347 16.62 1.90 11.36
CA ASP A 347 15.70 0.88 10.83
C ASP A 347 15.30 -0.14 11.93
N ALA A 348 16.25 -0.54 12.79
CA ALA A 348 15.98 -1.43 13.92
C ALA A 348 15.10 -0.79 15.00
N GLU A 349 15.35 0.47 15.38
CA GLU A 349 14.53 1.20 16.36
C GLU A 349 13.07 1.35 15.89
N GLU A 350 12.83 1.59 14.60
CA GLU A 350 11.47 1.63 14.04
C GLU A 350 10.78 0.26 14.05
N LEU A 351 11.54 -0.82 13.83
CA LEU A 351 11.06 -2.19 13.96
C LEU A 351 10.58 -2.48 15.39
N PHE A 352 11.34 -2.07 16.41
CA PHE A 352 10.98 -2.25 17.82
C PHE A 352 9.80 -1.37 18.25
N ARG A 353 9.73 -0.10 17.80
CA ARG A 353 8.58 0.78 18.08
C ARG A 353 7.25 0.30 17.49
N CYS A 354 7.30 -0.52 16.44
CA CYS A 354 6.08 -1.15 15.91
C CYS A 354 5.59 -2.33 16.76
N ILE A 355 6.46 -2.96 17.56
CA ILE A 355 6.17 -4.19 18.30
C ILE A 355 5.58 -3.89 19.70
N ASP A 356 5.84 -2.71 20.26
CA ASP A 356 5.26 -2.29 21.54
C ASP A 356 3.81 -1.82 21.36
N LEU A 357 2.86 -2.74 21.53
CA LEU A 357 1.44 -2.49 21.83
C LEU A 357 0.97 -3.35 23.01
#